data_AF-A0A147B6L7-F1
#
_entry.id   AF-A0A147B6L7-F1
#
_cell.length_a   1.000
_cell.length_b   1.000
_cell.length_c   1.000
_cell.angle_alpha   90.00
_cell.angle_beta   90.00
_cell.angle_gamma   90.00
#
_symmetry.space_group_name_H-M   'P 1'
#
loop_
_entity.id
_entity.type
_entity.pdbx_description
1 polymer ?
#
loop_
_entity_poly.entity_id
_entity_poly.type
_entity_poly.pdbx_seq_one_letter_code
_entity_poly.pdbx_strand_id
1 'polypeptide(L)'
;PAESSDEVTTLSNVKGKVYRLFNVFGFISVTYPIKTSVYFDVQAFENGEYANLSASGLTLGESVVLDAKVGPRDCEAKFRASKVARLENASTESSMQAMR
;
A
#
# COMPACT_ATOMS: atom_id res chain seq x y z
N PRO A 1 22.99 27.55 8.76
CA PRO A 1 23.10 26.15 8.28
C PRO A 1 21.80 25.75 7.59
N ALA A 2 21.83 25.60 6.26
CA ALA A 2 20.69 25.08 5.52
C ALA A 2 20.58 23.59 5.83
N GLU A 3 19.55 23.20 6.59
CA GLU A 3 19.17 21.80 6.69
C GLU A 3 18.80 21.36 5.27
N SER A 4 19.66 20.54 4.64
CA SER A 4 19.27 19.82 3.42
C SER A 4 18.17 18.86 3.84
N SER A 5 16.93 19.34 3.81
CA SER A 5 15.76 18.49 3.88
C SER A 5 15.74 17.71 2.58
N ASP A 6 16.45 16.58 2.54
CA ASP A 6 16.41 15.67 1.42
C ASP A 6 14.95 15.31 1.18
N GLU A 7 14.36 15.89 0.13
CA GLU A 7 12.94 15.73 -0.14
C GLU A 7 12.73 14.28 -0.54
N VAL A 8 12.01 13.52 0.30
CA VAL A 8 11.68 12.13 0.00
C VAL A 8 10.76 12.11 -1.22
N THR A 9 11.29 11.66 -2.36
CA THR A 9 10.58 11.60 -3.64
C THR A 9 10.05 10.19 -3.97
N THR A 10 10.57 9.17 -3.30
CA THR A 10 10.23 7.76 -3.51
C THR A 10 10.07 7.02 -2.19
N LEU A 11 9.13 6.09 -2.15
CA LEU A 11 8.93 5.11 -1.08
C LEU A 11 9.12 3.72 -1.70
N SER A 12 10.00 2.90 -1.13
CA SER A 12 10.26 1.55 -1.64
C SER A 12 10.14 0.54 -0.51
N ASN A 13 9.34 -0.51 -0.72
CA ASN A 13 9.08 -1.58 0.23
C ASN A 13 8.58 -1.08 1.60
N VAL A 14 7.72 -0.06 1.57
CA VAL A 14 7.24 0.63 2.77
C VAL A 14 5.93 0.01 3.25
N LYS A 15 5.82 -0.18 4.57
CA LYS A 15 4.59 -0.68 5.20
C LYS A 15 3.61 0.47 5.41
N GLY A 16 2.34 0.19 5.17
CA GLY A 16 1.25 1.11 5.45
C GLY A 16 -0.04 0.40 5.81
N LYS A 17 -1.07 1.18 6.16
CA LYS A 17 -2.42 0.67 6.43
C LYS A 17 -3.46 1.31 5.51
N VAL A 18 -4.33 0.50 4.95
CA VAL A 18 -5.47 0.99 4.15
C VAL A 18 -6.41 1.76 5.08
N TYR A 19 -6.69 3.03 4.78
CA TYR A 19 -7.60 3.85 5.62
C TYR A 19 -8.81 4.39 4.86
N ARG A 20 -8.79 4.37 3.52
CA ARG A 20 -9.95 4.61 2.66
C ARG A 20 -9.90 3.64 1.49
N LEU A 21 -11.07 3.14 1.10
CA LEU A 21 -11.21 2.19 0.02
C LEU A 21 -12.47 2.51 -0.79
N PHE A 22 -12.31 2.57 -2.11
CA PHE A 22 -13.37 2.72 -3.10
C PHE A 22 -13.29 1.55 -4.07
N ASN A 23 -14.26 1.44 -4.98
CA ASN A 23 -14.36 0.29 -5.90
C ASN A 23 -13.08 0.09 -6.74
N VAL A 24 -12.43 1.16 -7.21
CA VAL A 24 -11.28 1.07 -8.14
C VAL A 24 -9.99 1.71 -7.60
N PHE A 25 -10.03 2.31 -6.42
CA PHE A 25 -8.87 2.97 -5.82
C PHE A 25 -9.01 3.08 -4.29
N GLY A 26 -7.92 3.43 -3.62
CA GLY A 26 -7.93 3.66 -2.18
C GLY A 26 -6.75 4.52 -1.73
N PHE A 27 -6.63 4.65 -0.41
CA PHE A 27 -5.54 5.37 0.22
C PHE A 27 -4.92 4.58 1.38
N ILE A 28 -3.60 4.66 1.44
CA ILE A 28 -2.77 3.99 2.44
C ILE A 28 -2.09 5.07 3.30
N SER A 29 -2.14 4.91 4.62
CA SER A 29 -1.39 5.74 5.55
C SER A 29 -0.03 5.11 5.81
N VAL A 30 1.01 5.92 5.65
CA VAL A 30 2.40 5.57 5.93
C VAL A 30 2.89 6.46 7.06
N THR A 31 3.59 5.89 8.04
CA THR A 31 4.15 6.64 9.19
C THR A 31 5.68 6.65 9.21
N TYR A 32 6.33 5.76 8.47
CA TYR A 32 7.78 5.65 8.31
C TYR A 32 8.09 5.25 6.86
N PRO A 33 9.12 5.81 6.18
CA PRO A 33 10.10 6.79 6.69
C PRO A 33 9.54 8.21 6.88
N ILE A 34 8.36 8.50 6.31
CA ILE A 34 7.67 9.79 6.44
C ILE A 34 6.19 9.58 6.75
N LYS A 35 5.58 10.53 7.47
CA LYS A 35 4.11 10.54 7.65
C LYS A 35 3.44 11.09 6.41
N THR A 36 2.79 10.24 5.62
CA THR A 36 2.11 10.65 4.38
C THR A 36 0.92 9.76 4.05
N SER A 37 0.05 10.25 3.17
CA SER A 37 -0.96 9.44 2.48
C SER A 37 -0.44 9.05 1.09
N VAL A 38 -0.77 7.82 0.67
CA VAL A 38 -0.43 7.26 -0.64
C VAL A 38 -1.71 6.80 -1.34
N TYR A 39 -1.97 7.35 -2.52
CA TYR A 39 -3.02 6.89 -3.41
C TYR A 39 -2.59 5.61 -4.12
N PHE A 40 -3.51 4.65 -4.28
CA PHE A 40 -3.31 3.50 -5.14
C PHE A 40 -4.60 3.19 -5.91
N ASP A 41 -4.46 2.70 -7.14
CA ASP A 41 -5.57 2.18 -7.93
C ASP A 41 -5.52 0.64 -7.98
N VAL A 42 -6.56 0.05 -8.55
CA VAL A 42 -6.66 -1.41 -8.72
C VAL A 42 -5.49 -2.01 -9.51
N GLN A 43 -4.87 -1.25 -10.42
CA GLN A 43 -3.74 -1.75 -11.23
C GLN A 43 -2.45 -1.86 -10.41
N ALA A 44 -2.28 -1.00 -9.40
CA ALA A 44 -1.16 -1.09 -8.47
C ALA A 44 -1.31 -2.24 -7.46
N PHE A 45 -2.53 -2.73 -7.20
CA PHE A 45 -2.80 -3.74 -6.18
C PHE A 45 -2.65 -5.16 -6.73
N GLU A 46 -1.82 -5.98 -6.07
CA GLU A 46 -1.57 -7.40 -6.40
C GLU A 46 -1.38 -7.60 -7.91
N ASN A 47 -0.52 -6.76 -8.50
CA ASN A 47 -0.18 -6.76 -9.93
C ASN A 47 -1.38 -6.62 -10.89
N GLY A 48 -2.48 -6.02 -10.43
CA GLY A 48 -3.69 -5.82 -11.24
C GLY A 48 -4.50 -7.10 -11.46
N GLU A 49 -4.33 -8.12 -10.61
CA GLU A 49 -5.06 -9.39 -10.71
C GLU A 49 -6.58 -9.24 -10.54
N TYR A 50 -7.05 -8.13 -9.95
CA TYR A 50 -8.45 -7.89 -9.66
C TYR A 50 -9.07 -6.86 -10.60
N ALA A 51 -10.32 -7.09 -10.99
CA ALA A 51 -11.10 -6.12 -11.77
C ALA A 51 -11.53 -4.90 -10.94
N ASN A 52 -11.68 -5.08 -9.62
CA ASN A 52 -12.01 -4.02 -8.67
C ASN A 52 -11.53 -4.40 -7.25
N LEU A 53 -11.28 -3.41 -6.41
CA LEU A 53 -10.79 -3.60 -5.05
C LEU A 53 -11.86 -4.19 -4.12
N SER A 54 -13.13 -3.89 -4.36
CA SER A 54 -14.24 -4.42 -3.54
C SER A 54 -14.35 -5.95 -3.62
N ALA A 55 -14.05 -6.55 -4.77
CA ALA A 55 -14.03 -8.01 -4.97
C ALA A 55 -12.72 -8.66 -4.53
N SER A 56 -11.66 -7.88 -4.25
CA SER A 56 -10.36 -8.44 -3.85
C SER A 56 -10.35 -9.00 -2.43
N GLY A 57 -11.32 -8.63 -1.59
CA GLY A 57 -11.32 -8.93 -0.16
C GLY A 57 -10.40 -8.02 0.67
N LEU A 58 -9.79 -6.99 0.06
CA LEU A 58 -9.03 -5.96 0.78
C LEU A 58 -9.95 -5.16 1.70
N THR A 59 -9.53 -4.95 2.94
CA THR A 59 -10.33 -4.30 3.98
C THR A 59 -9.67 -3.04 4.55
N LEU A 60 -10.48 -2.18 5.17
CA LEU A 60 -9.97 -1.03 5.92
C LEU A 60 -9.19 -1.51 7.15
N GLY A 61 -8.05 -0.87 7.42
CA GLY A 61 -7.14 -1.22 8.51
C GLY A 61 -6.10 -2.29 8.15
N GLU A 62 -6.25 -2.94 7.00
CA GLU A 62 -5.35 -4.00 6.54
C GLU A 62 -3.94 -3.47 6.25
N SER A 63 -2.94 -4.25 6.63
CA SER A 63 -1.53 -3.88 6.48
C SER A 63 -1.01 -4.36 5.13
N VAL A 64 -0.36 -3.44 4.42
CA VAL A 64 0.16 -3.67 3.07
C VAL A 64 1.61 -3.21 2.97
N VAL A 65 2.32 -3.74 1.99
CA VAL A 65 3.61 -3.24 1.53
C VAL A 65 3.39 -2.50 0.21
N LEU A 66 4.07 -1.38 0.02
CA LEU A 66 3.96 -0.59 -1.20
C LEU A 66 5.28 0.00 -1.69
N ASP A 67 5.32 0.25 -2.99
CA ASP A 67 6.26 1.14 -3.66
C ASP A 67 5.48 2.35 -4.19
N ALA A 68 5.99 3.56 -4.01
CA ALA A 68 5.34 4.78 -4.46
C ALA A 68 6.33 5.88 -4.84
N LYS A 69 5.84 6.81 -5.66
CA LYS A 69 6.55 8.03 -6.06
C LYS A 69 5.65 9.24 -5.90
N VAL A 70 6.25 10.44 -5.84
CA VAL A 70 5.47 11.68 -5.79
C VAL A 70 4.48 11.73 -6.95
N GLY A 71 3.22 11.99 -6.63
CA GLY A 71 2.13 12.14 -7.58
C GLY A 71 2.09 13.55 -8.19
N PRO A 72 1.11 13.83 -9.08
CA PRO A 72 0.87 15.19 -9.57
C PRO A 72 0.63 16.16 -8.40
N ARG A 73 1.12 17.40 -8.53
CA ARG A 73 1.07 18.41 -7.46
C ARG A 73 -0.35 18.82 -7.03
N ASP A 74 -1.34 18.55 -7.88
CA ASP A 74 -2.73 19.00 -7.68
C ASP A 74 -3.67 17.89 -7.15
N CYS A 75 -3.12 16.78 -6.63
CA CYS A 75 -3.91 15.66 -6.10
C CYS A 75 -3.91 15.59 -4.56
N GLU A 76 -4.98 15.04 -3.98
CA GLU A 76 -5.18 14.92 -2.52
C GLU A 76 -4.06 14.09 -1.83
N ALA A 77 -3.44 13.15 -2.55
CA ALA A 77 -2.30 12.38 -2.05
C ALA A 77 -0.98 12.83 -2.68
N LYS A 78 0.01 13.08 -1.82
CA LYS A 78 1.38 13.45 -2.24
C LYS A 78 2.08 12.33 -3.01
N PHE A 79 1.74 11.06 -2.75
CA PHE A 79 2.36 9.90 -3.40
C PHE A 79 1.32 9.04 -4.12
N ARG A 80 1.75 8.44 -5.24
CA ARG A 80 1.01 7.41 -5.97
C ARG A 80 1.80 6.10 -5.95
N ALA A 81 1.14 5.04 -5.49
CA ALA A 81 1.72 3.71 -5.48
C ALA A 81 1.85 3.17 -6.91
N SER A 82 2.97 2.52 -7.19
CA SER A 82 3.18 1.70 -8.38
C SER A 82 2.96 0.21 -8.09
N LYS A 83 3.08 -0.19 -6.81
CA LYS A 83 2.86 -1.55 -6.34
C LYS A 83 2.29 -1.51 -4.94
N VAL A 84 1.29 -2.35 -4.70
CA VAL A 84 0.71 -2.61 -3.38
C VAL A 84 0.49 -4.12 -3.29
N ALA A 85 0.99 -4.74 -2.24
CA ALA A 85 0.75 -6.14 -1.94
C ALA A 85 0.33 -6.26 -0.48
N ARG A 86 -0.51 -7.25 -0.18
CA ARG A 86 -0.75 -7.60 1.22
C ARG A 86 0.56 -8.00 1.87
N LEU A 87 0.71 -7.65 3.14
CA LEU A 87 1.74 -8.27 3.95
C LEU A 87 1.33 -9.75 4.04
N GLU A 88 2.01 -10.67 3.36
CA GLU A 88 1.72 -12.10 3.54
C GLU A 88 1.74 -12.40 5.04
N ASN A 89 0.59 -12.80 5.57
CA ASN A 89 0.60 -13.50 6.84
C ASN A 89 1.40 -14.77 6.56
N ALA A 90 2.58 -14.90 7.15
CA ALA A 90 3.29 -16.17 7.31
C ALA A 90 2.46 -17.11 8.22
N SER A 91 1.25 -17.45 7.78
CA SER A 91 0.24 -18.17 8.55
C SER A 91 -0.70 -18.92 7.62
N THR A 92 -0.17 -19.63 6.62
CA THR A 92 -0.92 -20.70 5.94
C THR A 92 0.00 -21.83 5.44
N GLU A 93 0.92 -22.31 6.29
CA GLU A 93 1.58 -23.63 6.14
C GLU A 93 1.89 -24.27 7.51
N SER A 94 0.92 -24.33 8.42
CA SER A 94 1.06 -25.14 9.66
C SER A 94 -0.27 -25.72 10.14
N SER A 95 -1.12 -26.16 9.22
CA SER A 95 -2.37 -26.87 9.57
C SER A 95 -2.67 -27.96 8.56
N MET A 96 -1.76 -28.93 8.39
CA MET A 96 -2.07 -30.28 7.91
C MET A 96 -0.82 -31.20 7.99
N GLN A 97 -0.29 -31.42 9.18
CA GLN A 97 0.52 -32.62 9.48
C GLN A 97 0.58 -32.87 11.00
N ALA A 98 -0.59 -33.11 11.58
CA ALA A 98 -0.72 -33.73 12.90
C ALA A 98 -1.86 -34.73 12.82
N MET A 99 -1.65 -35.81 12.06
CA MET A 99 -2.42 -37.05 12.08
C MET A 99 -1.79 -38.02 11.08
N ARG A 100 -0.70 -38.67 11.48
CA ARG A 100 -0.36 -40.06 11.16
C ARG A 100 0.55 -40.60 12.24
#